data_AF-A0A6P1NDC9-F1
#
_entry.id   AF-A0A6P1NDC9-F1
#
_cell.length_a   1.000
_cell.length_b   1.000
_cell.length_c   1.000
_cell.angle_alpha   90.00
_cell.angle_beta   90.00
_cell.angle_gamma   90.00
#
_symmetry.space_group_name_H-M   'P 1'
#
loop_
_entity.id
_entity.type
_entity.pdbx_description
1 polymer ?
#
loop_
_entity_poly.entity_id
_entity_poly.type
_entity_poly.pdbx_seq_one_letter_code
_entity_poly.pdbx_strand_id
1 'polypeptide(L)'
;MKKTLIAPAYAYQQFTDDSNIVAFFDAFNQMATETLTWLAEHPFPLYIGSYLTGGFLDYCAYCLYGQFRYKISYVQLQQYGGALNDQDINRIAIDEIIVQKNYLGTTINDDLFKRILTWNLYKGDGLSFTIPWLKRRIMRFLTGNEGQVWRFNSCQNVDVKVKGRIVAITITPGDWDSSLISVLDRIINNGILNIPPIYNYAISERQS
;
A
#
# COMPACT_ATOMS: atom_id res chain seq x y z
N MET A 1 11.62 -3.12 30.41
CA MET A 1 12.36 -1.89 30.79
C MET A 1 12.97 -1.32 29.51
N LYS A 2 12.44 -0.22 28.96
CA LYS A 2 13.03 0.44 27.78
C LYS A 2 14.37 1.01 28.24
N LYS A 3 15.50 0.47 27.77
CA LYS A 3 16.82 1.00 28.09
C LYS A 3 16.97 2.31 27.32
N THR A 4 17.17 3.42 28.02
CA THR A 4 17.50 4.70 27.37
C THR A 4 18.82 4.52 26.65
N LEU A 5 18.79 4.68 25.33
CA LEU A 5 19.97 4.62 24.50
C LEU A 5 20.62 5.99 24.57
N ILE A 6 21.81 6.06 25.18
CA ILE A 6 22.58 7.29 25.31
C ILE A 6 23.81 7.11 24.42
N ALA A 7 24.11 8.12 23.60
CA ALA A 7 25.32 8.19 22.80
C ALA A 7 26.21 9.33 23.34
N PRO A 8 26.93 9.12 24.45
CA PRO A 8 27.66 10.19 25.08
C PRO A 8 29.02 10.41 24.44
N ALA A 9 29.29 11.65 24.08
CA ALA A 9 30.59 12.22 23.79
C ALA A 9 30.99 13.11 24.97
N TYR A 10 32.26 13.05 25.36
CA TYR A 10 32.79 13.79 26.49
C TYR A 10 33.94 14.68 26.03
N ALA A 11 34.01 15.88 26.61
CA ALA A 11 35.19 16.72 26.47
C ALA A 11 36.40 16.07 27.17
N TYR A 12 37.60 16.33 26.67
CA TYR A 12 38.82 15.98 27.41
C TYR A 12 38.88 16.76 28.72
N GLN A 13 39.47 16.15 29.75
CA GLN A 13 39.58 16.74 31.08
C GLN A 13 40.22 18.15 31.07
N GLN A 14 41.10 18.43 30.12
CA GLN A 14 41.76 19.75 29.99
C GLN A 14 40.81 20.88 29.55
N PHE A 15 39.63 20.55 29.03
CA PHE A 15 38.65 21.49 28.50
C PHE A 15 37.33 21.50 29.30
N THR A 16 37.28 20.85 30.47
CA THR A 16 36.06 20.82 31.29
C THR A 16 35.68 22.17 31.87
N ASP A 17 36.65 23.08 31.98
CA ASP A 17 36.46 24.41 32.55
C ASP A 17 36.02 25.45 31.49
N ASP A 18 36.09 25.09 30.20
CA ASP A 18 35.60 25.93 29.10
C ASP A 18 34.13 25.64 28.82
N SER A 19 33.27 26.59 29.20
CA SER A 19 31.82 26.48 29.05
C SER A 19 31.36 26.33 27.59
N ASN A 20 32.10 26.88 26.62
CA ASN A 20 31.73 26.78 25.21
C ASN A 20 31.98 25.37 24.67
N ILE A 21 33.08 24.75 25.10
CA ILE A 21 33.43 23.39 24.69
C ILE A 21 32.44 22.40 25.30
N VAL A 22 32.15 22.52 26.61
CA VAL A 22 31.14 21.68 27.27
C VAL A 22 29.77 21.81 26.59
N ALA A 23 29.33 23.04 26.30
CA ALA A 23 28.06 23.28 25.61
C ALA A 23 28.00 22.63 24.21
N PHE A 24 29.11 22.59 23.48
CA PHE A 24 29.18 21.89 22.19
C PHE A 24 28.96 20.36 22.35
N PHE A 25 29.60 19.74 23.33
CA PHE A 25 29.42 18.31 23.60
C PHE A 25 28.00 17.99 24.06
N ASP A 26 27.39 18.85 24.88
CA ASP A 26 26.00 18.67 25.32
C ASP A 26 25.03 18.75 24.14
N ALA A 27 25.20 19.74 23.25
CA ALA A 27 24.39 19.87 22.04
C ALA A 27 24.56 18.66 21.10
N PHE A 28 25.80 18.18 20.93
CA PHE A 28 26.07 16.98 20.15
C PHE A 28 25.40 15.74 20.76
N ASN A 29 25.50 15.55 22.07
CA ASN A 29 24.89 14.44 22.79
C ASN A 29 23.36 14.45 22.68
N GLN A 30 22.76 15.64 22.74
CA GLN A 30 21.34 15.82 22.53
C GLN A 30 20.95 15.35 21.11
N MET A 31 21.62 15.89 20.08
CA MET A 31 21.35 15.52 18.67
C MET A 31 21.56 14.02 18.40
N ALA A 32 22.63 13.44 18.95
CA ALA A 32 22.92 12.02 18.82
C ALA A 32 21.83 11.15 19.48
N THR A 33 21.37 11.55 20.66
CA THR A 33 20.31 10.85 21.40
C THR A 33 18.96 10.94 20.68
N GLU A 34 18.61 12.12 20.15
CA GLU A 34 17.40 12.31 19.33
C GLU A 34 17.43 11.41 18.08
N THR A 35 18.56 11.40 17.36
CA THR A 35 18.74 10.56 16.16
C THR A 35 18.59 9.08 16.48
N LEU A 36 19.21 8.63 17.57
CA LEU A 36 19.19 7.22 17.98
C LEU A 36 17.78 6.80 18.45
N THR A 37 17.08 7.69 19.16
CA THR A 37 15.68 7.48 19.55
C THR A 37 14.78 7.38 18.31
N TRP A 38 14.95 8.28 17.35
CA TRP A 38 14.20 8.23 16.09
C TRP A 38 14.42 6.93 15.32
N LEU A 39 15.67 6.46 15.21
CA LEU A 39 16.02 5.18 14.56
C LEU A 39 15.38 3.98 15.27
N ALA A 40 15.33 4.00 16.60
CA ALA A 40 14.71 2.93 17.39
C ALA A 40 13.18 2.89 17.21
N GLU A 41 12.54 4.03 16.95
CA GLU A 41 11.11 4.14 16.71
C GLU A 41 10.70 3.83 15.25
N HIS A 42 11.64 3.92 14.31
CA HIS A 42 11.41 3.69 12.88
C HIS A 42 12.21 2.50 12.35
N PRO A 43 11.79 1.25 12.62
CA PRO A 43 12.44 0.07 12.05
C PRO A 43 12.24 0.04 10.52
N PHE A 44 13.28 0.37 9.75
CA PHE A 44 13.20 0.45 8.27
C PHE A 44 12.72 -0.84 7.58
N PRO A 45 13.09 -2.06 8.04
CA PRO A 45 12.58 -3.30 7.44
C PRO A 45 11.15 -3.64 7.83
N LEU A 46 10.46 -2.80 8.61
CA LEU A 46 9.07 -3.03 8.99
C LEU A 46 8.19 -1.95 8.36
N TYR A 47 7.66 -2.25 7.17
CA TYR A 47 6.72 -1.36 6.47
C TYR A 47 5.29 -1.43 7.00
N ILE A 48 5.00 -2.40 7.88
CA ILE A 48 3.67 -2.63 8.44
C ILE A 48 3.39 -1.62 9.55
N GLY A 49 2.18 -1.06 9.56
CA GLY A 49 1.74 -0.09 10.57
C GLY A 49 2.04 1.36 10.19
N SER A 50 1.81 2.29 11.11
CA SER A 50 1.80 3.74 10.83
C SER A 50 3.17 4.41 10.86
N TYR A 51 4.26 3.68 11.18
CA TYR A 51 5.59 4.26 11.38
C TYR A 51 6.24 4.77 10.10
N LEU A 52 6.05 4.09 8.96
CA LEU A 52 6.58 4.50 7.66
C LEU A 52 5.46 5.07 6.79
N THR A 53 5.60 6.32 6.36
CA THR A 53 4.60 7.02 5.53
C THR A 53 5.27 7.84 4.42
N GLY A 54 4.50 8.16 3.38
CA GLY A 54 4.89 9.02 2.27
C GLY A 54 6.18 8.60 1.57
N GLY A 55 7.02 9.58 1.25
CA GLY A 55 8.28 9.35 0.55
C GLY A 55 9.28 8.48 1.32
N PHE A 56 9.18 8.43 2.66
CA PHE A 56 10.04 7.57 3.45
C PHE A 56 9.67 6.09 3.30
N LEU A 57 8.37 5.79 3.25
CA LEU A 57 7.88 4.45 2.89
C LEU A 57 8.36 4.05 1.49
N ASP A 58 8.27 4.95 0.51
CA ASP A 58 8.69 4.68 -0.86
C ASP A 58 10.19 4.41 -0.96
N TYR A 59 11.00 5.20 -0.26
CA TYR A 59 12.44 5.00 -0.17
C TYR A 59 12.80 3.64 0.44
N CYS A 60 12.24 3.31 1.60
CA CYS A 60 12.48 2.03 2.27
C CYS A 60 12.00 0.85 1.41
N ALA A 61 10.81 0.96 0.79
CA ALA A 61 10.27 -0.08 -0.09
C ALA A 61 11.18 -0.35 -1.30
N TYR A 62 11.71 0.71 -1.90
CA TYR A 62 12.60 0.62 -3.05
C TYR A 62 13.96 0.05 -2.66
N CYS A 63 14.61 0.60 -1.64
CA CYS A 63 15.96 0.21 -1.25
C CYS A 63 16.05 -1.19 -0.61
N LEU A 64 15.04 -1.60 0.17
CA LEU A 64 15.08 -2.89 0.89
C LEU A 64 14.40 -4.02 0.13
N TYR A 65 13.34 -3.72 -0.64
CA TYR A 65 12.51 -4.74 -1.29
C TYR A 65 12.46 -4.62 -2.82
N GLY A 66 13.06 -3.59 -3.41
CA GLY A 66 12.99 -3.36 -4.85
C GLY A 66 11.57 -3.09 -5.35
N GLN A 67 10.66 -2.65 -4.47
CA GLN A 67 9.27 -2.37 -4.82
C GLN A 67 9.05 -0.87 -4.93
N PHE A 68 8.32 -0.45 -5.96
CA PHE A 68 7.95 0.95 -6.17
C PHE A 68 6.44 1.13 -6.04
N ARG A 69 6.01 2.34 -5.71
CA ARG A 69 4.60 2.67 -5.66
C ARG A 69 4.02 2.74 -7.07
N TYR A 70 3.12 1.82 -7.38
CA TYR A 70 2.44 1.75 -8.67
C TYR A 70 1.43 2.89 -8.80
N LYS A 71 1.16 3.31 -10.04
CA LYS A 71 0.02 4.18 -10.36
C LYS A 71 -1.09 3.32 -10.93
N ILE A 72 -2.27 3.33 -10.30
CA ILE A 72 -3.43 2.61 -10.82
C ILE A 72 -4.14 3.57 -11.78
N SER A 73 -3.91 3.37 -13.07
CA SER A 73 -4.58 4.12 -14.12
C SER A 73 -6.02 3.62 -14.25
N TYR A 74 -7.00 4.53 -14.32
CA TYR A 74 -8.37 4.19 -14.74
C TYR A 74 -8.79 5.04 -15.92
N VAL A 75 -9.68 4.47 -16.74
CA VAL A 75 -10.38 5.19 -17.80
C VAL A 75 -11.77 5.49 -17.26
N GLN A 76 -12.06 6.75 -16.99
CA GLN A 76 -13.43 7.19 -16.72
C GLN A 76 -14.07 7.55 -18.05
N LEU A 77 -15.14 6.84 -18.42
CA LEU A 77 -15.99 7.20 -19.54
C LEU A 77 -16.98 8.24 -19.01
N GLN A 78 -16.77 9.50 -19.32
CA GLN A 78 -17.70 10.56 -18.94
C GLN A 78 -18.62 10.83 -20.14
N GLN A 79 -19.89 10.44 -20.00
CA GLN A 79 -20.91 10.69 -21.01
C GLN A 79 -21.50 12.07 -20.75
N TYR A 80 -21.25 13.02 -21.64
CA TYR A 80 -21.92 14.32 -21.60
C TYR A 80 -23.24 14.22 -22.36
N GLY A 81 -24.33 14.52 -21.68
CA GLY A 81 -25.64 14.79 -22.28
C GLY A 81 -26.23 16.00 -21.56
N GLY A 82 -26.25 17.15 -22.22
CA GLY A 82 -26.71 18.42 -21.66
C GLY A 82 -27.57 19.20 -22.65
N ALA A 83 -28.39 20.13 -22.14
CA ALA A 83 -29.19 21.02 -22.97
C ALA A 83 -28.29 21.98 -23.78
N LEU A 84 -28.82 22.53 -24.88
CA LEU A 84 -28.19 23.61 -25.66
C LEU A 84 -27.78 24.74 -24.69
N ASN A 85 -26.46 24.92 -24.46
CA ASN A 85 -25.74 25.99 -23.74
C ASN A 85 -24.75 25.54 -22.64
N ASP A 86 -24.58 24.24 -22.37
CA ASP A 86 -23.65 23.77 -21.31
C ASP A 86 -22.20 23.59 -21.80
N GLN A 87 -21.92 23.79 -23.10
CA GLN A 87 -20.60 23.65 -23.73
C GLN A 87 -20.41 24.70 -24.84
N ASP A 88 -19.16 25.09 -25.11
CA ASP A 88 -18.80 26.03 -26.18
C ASP A 88 -19.29 25.56 -27.56
N ILE A 89 -19.85 26.49 -28.33
CA ILE A 89 -20.46 26.24 -29.64
C ILE A 89 -19.38 25.79 -30.65
N ASN A 90 -19.71 24.76 -31.45
CA ASN A 90 -18.92 24.25 -32.59
C ASN A 90 -17.76 23.27 -32.28
N ARG A 91 -17.81 22.54 -31.16
CA ARG A 91 -16.84 21.48 -30.84
C ARG A 91 -17.35 20.04 -31.08
N ILE A 92 -18.64 19.85 -31.36
CA ILE A 92 -19.30 18.55 -31.54
C ILE A 92 -20.24 18.67 -32.73
N ALA A 93 -20.21 17.71 -33.67
CA ALA A 93 -21.16 17.68 -34.78
C ALA A 93 -22.57 17.29 -34.26
N ILE A 94 -23.62 17.73 -34.97
CA ILE A 94 -25.00 17.34 -34.64
C ILE A 94 -25.10 15.81 -34.69
N ASP A 95 -25.61 15.20 -33.61
CA ASP A 95 -25.80 13.75 -33.41
C ASP A 95 -24.53 12.92 -33.08
N GLU A 96 -23.42 13.55 -32.71
CA GLU A 96 -22.17 12.83 -32.39
C GLU A 96 -21.99 12.57 -30.88
N ILE A 97 -21.81 11.30 -30.49
CA ILE A 97 -21.45 10.90 -29.12
C ILE A 97 -19.92 10.91 -28.99
N ILE A 98 -19.37 11.89 -28.28
CA ILE A 98 -17.94 11.91 -27.97
C ILE A 98 -17.69 11.18 -26.64
N VAL A 99 -16.94 10.08 -26.72
CA VAL A 99 -16.43 9.37 -25.54
C VAL A 99 -14.98 9.81 -25.31
N GLN A 100 -14.77 10.83 -24.47
CA GLN A 100 -13.41 11.19 -24.04
C GLN A 100 -12.90 10.18 -23.01
N LYS A 101 -11.76 9.56 -23.29
CA LYS A 101 -11.04 8.68 -22.36
C LYS A 101 -10.09 9.53 -21.52
N ASN A 102 -10.49 9.89 -20.31
CA ASN A 102 -9.58 10.53 -19.36
C ASN A 102 -8.76 9.45 -18.63
N TYR A 103 -7.44 9.48 -18.80
CA TYR A 103 -6.48 8.65 -18.06
C TYR A 103 -6.11 9.36 -16.77
N LEU A 104 -6.96 9.26 -15.76
CA LEU A 104 -6.61 9.71 -14.42
C LEU A 104 -5.95 8.52 -13.70
N GLY A 105 -4.70 8.69 -13.30
CA GLY A 105 -4.04 7.74 -12.40
C GLY A 105 -4.26 8.19 -10.97
N THR A 106 -4.98 7.41 -10.16
CA THR A 106 -5.01 7.68 -8.71
C THR A 106 -3.68 7.20 -8.13
N THR A 107 -2.98 8.08 -7.44
CA THR A 107 -1.81 7.68 -6.64
C THR A 107 -2.30 6.75 -5.53
N ILE A 108 -1.66 5.58 -5.42
CA ILE A 108 -1.92 4.61 -4.35
C ILE A 108 -1.63 5.26 -2.99
N ASN A 109 -2.58 5.20 -2.06
CA ASN A 109 -2.38 5.68 -0.70
C ASN A 109 -1.41 4.75 0.07
N ASP A 110 -0.87 5.22 1.20
CA ASP A 110 0.11 4.43 1.96
C ASP A 110 -0.46 3.09 2.44
N ASP A 111 -1.73 3.07 2.87
CA ASP A 111 -2.44 1.85 3.29
C ASP A 111 -2.45 0.78 2.17
N LEU A 112 -2.92 1.14 0.99
CA LEU A 112 -3.02 0.25 -0.16
C LEU A 112 -1.63 -0.19 -0.64
N PHE A 113 -0.63 0.70 -0.59
CA PHE A 113 0.73 0.33 -0.95
C PHE A 113 1.29 -0.72 0.01
N LYS A 114 1.10 -0.54 1.33
CA LYS A 114 1.50 -1.54 2.33
C LYS A 114 0.75 -2.86 2.17
N ARG A 115 -0.55 -2.85 1.83
CA ARG A 115 -1.31 -4.07 1.52
C ARG A 115 -0.74 -4.82 0.32
N ILE A 116 -0.34 -4.10 -0.74
CA ILE A 116 0.32 -4.68 -1.92
C ILE A 116 1.68 -5.27 -1.54
N LEU A 117 2.49 -4.57 -0.73
CA LEU A 117 3.75 -5.08 -0.22
C LEU A 117 3.54 -6.36 0.60
N THR A 118 2.55 -6.37 1.50
CA THR A 118 2.19 -7.56 2.27
C THR A 118 1.77 -8.71 1.38
N TRP A 119 0.98 -8.46 0.33
CA TRP A 119 0.72 -9.51 -0.66
C TRP A 119 2.03 -10.03 -1.25
N ASN A 120 2.86 -9.18 -1.81
CA ASN A 120 4.02 -9.62 -2.59
C ASN A 120 5.12 -10.27 -1.74
N LEU A 121 5.32 -9.83 -0.49
CA LEU A 121 6.46 -10.20 0.34
C LEU A 121 6.13 -11.17 1.49
N TYR A 122 4.85 -11.39 1.81
CA TYR A 122 4.48 -12.23 2.95
C TYR A 122 4.83 -13.71 2.72
N LYS A 123 5.83 -14.19 3.47
CA LYS A 123 6.36 -15.56 3.37
C LYS A 123 5.52 -16.61 4.09
N GLY A 124 4.66 -16.21 5.03
CA GLY A 124 3.94 -17.15 5.91
C GLY A 124 2.90 -18.02 5.22
N ASP A 125 2.46 -17.67 4.00
CA ASP A 125 1.55 -18.50 3.20
C ASP A 125 2.30 -19.43 2.22
N GLY A 126 3.62 -19.30 2.08
CA GLY A 126 4.41 -20.01 1.08
C GLY A 126 4.26 -19.47 -0.35
N LEU A 127 4.93 -20.13 -1.30
CA LEU A 127 4.97 -19.73 -2.72
C LEU A 127 4.12 -20.62 -3.64
N SER A 128 3.61 -21.74 -3.13
CA SER A 128 2.82 -22.68 -3.92
C SER A 128 1.38 -22.17 -4.12
N PHE A 129 1.04 -21.88 -5.37
CA PHE A 129 -0.30 -21.42 -5.72
C PHE A 129 -1.34 -22.54 -5.51
N THR A 130 -2.24 -22.34 -4.56
CA THR A 130 -3.35 -23.24 -4.23
C THR A 130 -4.61 -22.41 -3.95
N ILE A 131 -5.80 -23.03 -4.01
CA ILE A 131 -7.06 -22.33 -3.68
C ILE A 131 -7.04 -21.75 -2.25
N PRO A 132 -6.63 -22.51 -1.20
CA PRO A 132 -6.48 -21.94 0.14
C PRO A 132 -5.49 -20.78 0.18
N TRP A 133 -4.35 -20.87 -0.52
CA TRP A 133 -3.38 -19.78 -0.59
C TRP A 133 -4.00 -18.48 -1.12
N LEU A 134 -4.78 -18.56 -2.20
CA LEU A 134 -5.43 -17.39 -2.79
C LEU A 134 -6.48 -16.80 -1.84
N LYS A 135 -7.33 -17.65 -1.23
CA LYS A 135 -8.35 -17.20 -0.26
C LYS A 135 -7.72 -16.46 0.93
N ARG A 136 -6.62 -17.00 1.47
CA ARG A 136 -5.89 -16.42 2.61
C ARG A 136 -5.31 -15.05 2.29
N ARG A 137 -4.76 -14.88 1.09
CA ARG A 137 -4.18 -13.60 0.65
C ARG A 137 -5.24 -12.54 0.40
N ILE A 138 -6.38 -12.91 -0.19
CA ILE A 138 -7.51 -12.00 -0.36
C ILE A 138 -8.06 -11.58 1.00
N MET A 139 -8.28 -12.52 1.93
CA MET A 139 -8.71 -12.18 3.28
C MET A 139 -7.73 -11.24 3.98
N ARG A 140 -6.42 -11.45 3.83
CA ARG A 140 -5.39 -10.56 4.37
C ARG A 140 -5.43 -9.17 3.73
N PHE A 141 -5.64 -9.10 2.41
CA PHE A 141 -5.75 -7.84 1.71
C PHE A 141 -6.97 -7.04 2.16
N LEU A 142 -8.10 -7.69 2.42
CA LEU A 142 -9.32 -7.02 2.87
C LEU A 142 -9.22 -6.56 4.34
N THR A 143 -8.69 -7.40 5.23
CA THR A 143 -8.68 -7.13 6.69
C THR A 143 -7.41 -6.43 7.19
N GLY A 144 -6.30 -6.52 6.47
CA GLY A 144 -4.97 -6.04 6.89
C GLY A 144 -4.76 -4.55 6.66
N ASN A 145 -5.31 -3.70 7.52
CA ASN A 145 -5.02 -2.27 7.53
C ASN A 145 -3.52 -1.97 7.67
N GLU A 146 -3.02 -0.99 6.93
CA GLU A 146 -1.62 -0.58 6.87
C GLU A 146 -0.66 -1.77 6.63
N GLY A 147 -1.11 -2.75 5.84
CA GLY A 147 -0.37 -3.98 5.55
C GLY A 147 -0.31 -4.99 6.70
N GLN A 148 -1.12 -4.85 7.74
CA GLN A 148 -1.10 -5.75 8.90
C GLN A 148 -1.43 -7.20 8.53
N VAL A 149 -0.78 -8.11 9.24
CA VAL A 149 -0.85 -9.56 8.98
C VAL A 149 -1.68 -10.22 10.07
N TRP A 150 -3.00 -10.14 9.93
CA TRP A 150 -3.90 -10.82 10.86
C TRP A 150 -3.90 -12.33 10.66
N ARG A 151 -3.95 -13.09 11.76
CA ARG A 151 -4.25 -14.52 11.71
C ARG A 151 -5.76 -14.68 11.64
N PHE A 152 -6.26 -15.25 10.57
CA PHE A 152 -7.67 -15.58 10.40
C PHE A 152 -7.88 -17.08 10.61
N ASN A 153 -8.95 -17.42 11.31
CA ASN A 153 -9.32 -18.82 11.56
C ASN A 153 -10.24 -19.39 10.45
N SER A 154 -10.84 -18.51 9.63
CA SER A 154 -11.75 -18.87 8.54
C SER A 154 -11.56 -17.95 7.34
N CYS A 155 -11.83 -18.46 6.13
CA CYS A 155 -11.82 -17.71 4.86
C CYS A 155 -13.14 -17.89 4.09
N GLN A 156 -14.25 -18.11 4.81
CA GLN A 156 -15.56 -18.42 4.21
C GLN A 156 -16.14 -17.28 3.36
N ASN A 157 -15.78 -16.02 3.66
CA ASN A 157 -16.22 -14.86 2.90
C ASN A 157 -15.63 -14.81 1.48
N VAL A 158 -14.58 -15.56 1.19
CA VAL A 158 -13.97 -15.63 -0.14
C VAL A 158 -14.24 -16.99 -0.74
N ASP A 159 -15.08 -17.02 -1.78
CA ASP A 159 -15.28 -18.20 -2.60
C ASP A 159 -14.45 -18.13 -3.89
N VAL A 160 -13.91 -19.28 -4.30
CA VAL A 160 -13.04 -19.39 -5.47
C VAL A 160 -13.46 -20.61 -6.27
N LYS A 161 -13.85 -20.38 -7.52
CA LYS A 161 -14.21 -21.43 -8.48
C LYS A 161 -13.29 -21.35 -9.68
N VAL A 162 -12.72 -22.48 -10.06
CA VAL A 162 -11.81 -22.57 -11.21
C VAL A 162 -12.54 -23.30 -12.34
N LYS A 163 -12.66 -22.66 -13.50
CA LYS A 163 -13.21 -23.26 -14.72
C LYS A 163 -12.21 -23.06 -15.87
N GLY A 164 -11.45 -24.10 -16.18
CA GLY A 164 -10.38 -24.02 -17.18
C GLY A 164 -9.30 -23.02 -16.76
N ARG A 165 -9.15 -21.93 -17.52
CA ARG A 165 -8.19 -20.84 -17.24
C ARG A 165 -8.78 -19.67 -16.45
N ILE A 166 -10.07 -19.71 -16.14
CA ILE A 166 -10.74 -18.62 -15.42
C ILE A 166 -10.86 -19.00 -13.93
N VAL A 167 -10.37 -18.12 -13.08
CA VAL A 167 -10.51 -18.17 -11.62
C VAL A 167 -11.55 -17.12 -11.24
N ALA A 168 -12.78 -17.57 -11.00
CA ALA A 168 -13.86 -16.72 -10.53
C ALA A 168 -13.81 -16.61 -9.01
N ILE A 169 -13.72 -15.38 -8.51
CA ILE A 169 -13.60 -15.06 -7.09
C ILE A 169 -14.85 -14.31 -6.68
N THR A 170 -15.60 -14.86 -5.74
CA THR A 170 -16.80 -14.21 -5.21
C THR A 170 -16.54 -13.85 -3.76
N ILE A 171 -16.65 -12.55 -3.44
CA ILE A 171 -16.41 -12.04 -2.09
C ILE A 171 -17.75 -11.65 -1.49
N THR A 172 -18.10 -12.25 -0.36
CA THR A 172 -19.25 -11.84 0.45
C THR A 172 -18.84 -10.62 1.29
N PRO A 173 -19.61 -9.53 1.29
CA PRO A 173 -19.32 -8.34 2.11
C PRO A 173 -19.08 -8.67 3.58
N GLY A 174 -18.28 -7.85 4.26
CA GLY A 174 -17.93 -8.01 5.68
C GLY A 174 -17.47 -6.67 6.28
N ASP A 175 -16.75 -6.70 7.41
CA ASP A 175 -16.34 -5.51 8.19
C ASP A 175 -15.21 -4.67 7.55
N TRP A 176 -15.02 -4.77 6.24
CA TRP A 176 -14.00 -4.01 5.49
C TRP A 176 -14.66 -3.04 4.52
N ASP A 177 -13.88 -2.06 4.05
CA ASP A 177 -14.33 -1.11 3.04
C ASP A 177 -14.61 -1.83 1.71
N SER A 178 -15.85 -1.71 1.20
CA SER A 178 -16.28 -2.31 -0.07
C SER A 178 -15.48 -1.76 -1.26
N SER A 179 -14.92 -0.56 -1.15
CA SER A 179 -14.05 0.01 -2.18
C SER A 179 -12.85 -0.88 -2.50
N LEU A 180 -12.33 -1.61 -1.49
CA LEU A 180 -11.18 -2.49 -1.62
C LEU A 180 -11.41 -3.64 -2.60
N ILE A 181 -12.65 -4.12 -2.74
CA ILE A 181 -12.99 -5.20 -3.68
C ILE A 181 -12.80 -4.70 -5.13
N SER A 182 -13.31 -3.51 -5.42
CA SER A 182 -13.17 -2.89 -6.74
C SER A 182 -11.71 -2.55 -7.07
N VAL A 183 -10.94 -2.14 -6.05
CA VAL A 183 -9.51 -1.84 -6.17
C VAL A 183 -8.72 -3.13 -6.40
N LEU A 184 -9.04 -4.22 -5.69
CA LEU A 184 -8.39 -5.52 -5.85
C LEU A 184 -8.52 -6.05 -7.29
N ASP A 185 -9.71 -5.96 -7.88
CA ASP A 185 -9.93 -6.34 -9.28
C ASP A 185 -9.00 -5.59 -10.23
N ARG A 186 -8.88 -4.27 -10.04
CA ARG A 186 -7.98 -3.42 -10.85
C ARG A 186 -6.51 -3.79 -10.67
N ILE A 187 -6.06 -4.02 -9.44
CA ILE A 187 -4.64 -4.31 -9.15
C ILE A 187 -4.26 -5.69 -9.72
N ILE A 188 -5.16 -6.67 -9.61
CA ILE A 188 -4.97 -8.01 -10.20
C ILE A 188 -4.90 -7.93 -11.72
N ASN A 189 -5.84 -7.23 -12.35
CA ASN A 189 -5.88 -7.10 -13.81
C ASN A 189 -4.70 -6.31 -14.39
N ASN A 190 -4.13 -5.38 -13.61
CA ASN A 190 -2.91 -4.65 -13.97
C ASN A 190 -1.61 -5.45 -13.71
N GLY A 191 -1.68 -6.67 -13.15
CA GLY A 191 -0.51 -7.52 -12.91
C GLY A 191 0.43 -7.01 -11.81
N ILE A 192 -0.06 -6.18 -10.89
CA ILE A 192 0.74 -5.60 -9.79
C ILE A 192 0.97 -6.63 -8.67
N LEU A 193 0.02 -7.55 -8.46
CA LEU A 193 0.12 -8.60 -7.45
C LEU A 193 0.86 -9.83 -8.00
N ASN A 194 1.70 -10.42 -7.16
CA ASN A 194 2.35 -11.70 -7.45
C ASN A 194 1.33 -12.84 -7.43
N ILE A 195 0.80 -13.17 -8.60
CA ILE A 195 -0.08 -14.31 -8.87
C ILE A 195 0.32 -14.94 -10.21
N PRO A 196 0.04 -16.24 -10.45
CA PRO A 196 0.40 -16.87 -11.72
C PRO A 196 -0.30 -16.22 -12.93
N PRO A 197 0.44 -15.75 -13.94
CA PRO A 197 -0.14 -15.08 -15.11
C PRO A 197 -0.87 -16.02 -16.07
N ILE A 198 -0.85 -17.33 -15.81
CA ILE A 198 -1.52 -18.34 -16.64
C ILE A 198 -3.06 -18.26 -16.51
N TYR A 199 -3.58 -17.74 -15.41
CA TYR A 199 -5.01 -17.66 -15.14
C TYR A 199 -5.56 -16.26 -15.38
N ASN A 200 -6.82 -16.19 -15.83
CA ASN A 200 -7.60 -14.97 -15.86
C ASN A 200 -8.43 -14.91 -14.58
N TYR A 201 -8.34 -13.79 -13.87
CA TYR A 201 -9.03 -13.59 -12.60
C TYR A 201 -10.24 -12.70 -12.82
N ALA A 202 -11.39 -13.10 -12.29
CA ALA A 202 -12.60 -12.29 -12.32
C ALA A 202 -13.13 -12.17 -10.89
N ILE A 203 -13.20 -10.95 -10.37
CA ILE A 203 -13.67 -10.69 -9.01
C ILE A 203 -15.08 -10.09 -9.07
N SER A 204 -15.98 -10.68 -8.31
CA SER A 204 -17.35 -10.18 -8.16
C SER A 204 -17.70 -10.06 -6.68
N GLU A 205 -18.37 -8.99 -6.30
CA GLU A 205 -19.02 -8.88 -5.01
C GLU A 205 -20.33 -9.67 -5.02
N ARG A 206 -20.58 -10.46 -3.97
CA ARG A 206 -21.86 -11.15 -3.81
C ARG A 206 -22.92 -10.13 -3.42
N GLN A 207 -23.82 -9.81 -4.34
CA GLN A 207 -25.03 -9.05 -4.01
C GLN A 207 -25.88 -9.92 -3.07
N SER A 208 -26.27 -9.32 -1.94
CA SER A 208 -27.11 -9.91 -0.89
C SER A 208 -28.47 -10.33 -1.42
#